data_AF-A0A8T5RR31-F1
#
_entry.id   AF-A0A8T5RR31-F1
#
_cell.length_a   1.000
_cell.length_b   1.000
_cell.length_c   1.000
_cell.angle_alpha   90.00
_cell.angle_beta   90.00
_cell.angle_gamma   90.00
#
_symmetry.space_group_name_H-M   'P 1'
#
loop_
_entity.id
_entity.type
_entity.pdbx_description
1 polymer ?
#
loop_
_entity_poly.entity_id
_entity_poly.type
_entity_poly.pdbx_seq_one_letter_code
_entity_poly.pdbx_strand_id
1 'polypeptide(L)'
;MPSKQFQALLKAIRTEDISQFDDFFLYYKEMEFLDLKDSEDFEEINDNREKCYYLALSKLLSLLSLYRGTGDEEVVFNEFSKLIDMSDKMGIFLEVKKIPFRLKIMAELHLDGMQKGLIGRVFVFIRFFNKYNLFEKQFSNAELELIKTIKKKDKALIANLKDLFDHVSDSLIYYSCKIMPYDLLLSNKERIRFYLNNREYRSELRGRYSLNYLKTWTDWYSMYGLSIRNLGSMKQFIDNFEKNYDGTKKVLEFNIIYRTFYFGDDEEHEFHEIKKHFVSPENIIKNKDKILGKNHYNFYSISMVLLGGLGPQGLGFTYSTPRGEVVEICSDQKENEAIIIKYKQYLKRKFLAKLEKEMEKLGIKENARLKVLDYLFKTLNPKNLISYYDKDRILRRIKKFLFQIEEFQHDYKSELEEILDKITKAISVILRDIKVKDQFITRMELVEEGKIKSEDVAKLTSLRGKSHHDVLRERFFFQNEIYWFFKDYAKEINELENQFLTL
;
A
#
# COMPACT_ATOMS: atom_id res chain seq x y z
N MET A 1 18.37 25.56 9.23
CA MET A 1 18.92 25.61 7.84
C MET A 1 20.32 25.01 7.83
N PRO A 2 20.78 24.37 6.75
CA PRO A 2 22.15 23.87 6.66
C PRO A 2 23.16 25.01 6.71
N SER A 3 24.33 24.78 7.32
CA SER A 3 25.43 25.76 7.37
C SER A 3 25.97 26.06 5.98
N LYS A 4 26.69 27.18 5.84
CA LYS A 4 27.35 27.55 4.57
C LYS A 4 28.34 26.47 4.11
N GLN A 5 29.07 25.86 5.05
CA GLN A 5 29.99 24.77 4.75
C GLN A 5 29.24 23.56 4.20
N PHE A 6 28.15 23.15 4.85
CA PHE A 6 27.36 22.01 4.36
C PHE A 6 26.68 22.29 3.02
N GLN A 7 26.23 23.53 2.77
CA GLN A 7 25.71 23.92 1.45
C GLN A 7 26.77 23.81 0.34
N ALA A 8 28.03 24.12 0.64
CA ALA A 8 29.14 23.94 -0.29
C ALA A 8 29.36 22.45 -0.60
N LEU A 9 29.30 21.57 0.42
CA LEU A 9 29.32 20.13 0.23
C LEU A 9 28.18 19.65 -0.68
N LEU A 10 26.94 20.08 -0.43
CA LEU A 10 25.80 19.71 -1.29
C LEU A 10 26.03 20.11 -2.75
N LYS A 11 26.64 21.28 -2.98
CA LYS A 11 27.02 21.72 -4.33
C LYS A 11 28.10 20.82 -4.93
N ALA A 12 29.13 20.46 -4.16
CA ALA A 12 30.18 19.54 -4.59
C ALA A 12 29.63 18.15 -4.94
N ILE A 13 28.75 17.58 -4.11
CA ILE A 13 28.04 16.31 -4.38
C ILE A 13 27.24 16.38 -5.67
N ARG A 14 26.50 17.47 -5.89
CA ARG A 14 25.65 17.65 -7.09
C ARG A 14 26.48 17.78 -8.37
N THR A 15 27.62 18.45 -8.29
CA THR A 15 28.54 18.69 -9.41
C THR A 15 29.56 17.57 -9.60
N GLU A 16 29.62 16.62 -8.66
CA GLU A 16 30.57 15.50 -8.63
C GLU A 16 32.04 15.95 -8.62
N ASP A 17 32.29 17.17 -8.14
CA ASP A 17 33.62 17.77 -8.09
C ASP A 17 34.36 17.36 -6.81
N ILE A 18 35.11 16.26 -6.91
CA ILE A 18 35.87 15.66 -5.80
C ILE A 18 36.93 16.62 -5.23
N SER A 19 37.44 17.54 -6.04
CA SER A 19 38.48 18.49 -5.60
C SER A 19 37.98 19.44 -4.50
N GLN A 20 36.67 19.64 -4.40
CA GLN A 20 36.05 20.50 -3.38
C GLN A 20 35.80 19.77 -2.05
N PHE A 21 36.02 18.45 -1.99
CA PHE A 21 35.76 17.66 -0.78
C PHE A 21 36.94 17.66 0.19
N ASP A 22 38.17 17.78 -0.32
CA ASP A 22 39.36 17.77 0.54
C ASP A 22 39.35 18.99 1.48
N ASP A 23 39.03 20.17 0.97
CA ASP A 23 38.85 21.38 1.79
C ASP A 23 37.67 21.24 2.78
N PHE A 24 36.57 20.59 2.39
CA PHE A 24 35.43 20.40 3.29
C PHE A 24 35.77 19.46 4.46
N PHE A 25 36.36 18.29 4.19
CA PHE A 25 36.64 17.29 5.22
C PHE A 25 37.84 17.63 6.11
N LEU A 26 38.67 18.61 5.74
CA LEU A 26 39.70 19.18 6.62
C LEU A 26 39.11 20.05 7.75
N TYR A 27 37.95 20.68 7.53
CA TYR A 27 37.43 21.73 8.42
C TYR A 27 36.02 21.49 8.97
N TYR A 28 35.27 20.51 8.45
CA TYR A 28 33.90 20.25 8.89
C TYR A 28 33.84 19.62 10.29
N LYS A 29 33.47 20.42 11.30
CA LYS A 29 33.36 19.98 12.72
C LYS A 29 31.98 20.18 13.31
N GLU A 30 30.97 20.43 12.48
CA GLU A 30 29.63 20.73 12.96
C GLU A 30 28.94 19.47 13.50
N MET A 31 28.88 19.33 14.82
CA MET A 31 28.09 18.31 15.51
C MET A 31 26.76 18.85 16.07
N GLU A 32 26.54 20.17 16.00
CA GLU A 32 25.38 20.86 16.60
C GLU A 32 24.03 20.52 15.96
N PHE A 33 23.99 19.66 14.95
CA PHE A 33 22.76 19.39 14.21
C PHE A 33 21.77 18.46 14.91
N LEU A 34 22.15 17.87 16.05
CA LEU A 34 21.27 17.02 16.85
C LEU A 34 21.16 17.43 18.35
N ASP A 35 21.77 18.54 18.79
CA ASP A 35 21.78 18.93 20.22
C ASP A 35 22.30 17.80 21.15
N LEU A 36 23.32 17.04 20.70
CA LEU A 36 23.82 15.83 21.40
C LEU A 36 25.21 16.03 21.99
N LYS A 37 25.37 15.58 23.25
CA LYS A 37 26.63 15.63 24.00
C LYS A 37 27.47 14.35 23.94
N ASP A 38 26.92 13.24 23.46
CA ASP A 38 27.58 11.94 23.56
C ASP A 38 27.81 11.33 22.17
N SER A 39 29.06 10.98 21.86
CA SER A 39 29.37 10.03 20.79
C SER A 39 30.69 9.30 21.07
N GLU A 40 30.64 8.31 21.97
CA GLU A 40 31.78 7.44 22.25
C GLU A 40 32.29 6.72 20.97
N ASP A 41 31.40 6.27 20.08
CA ASP A 41 31.75 5.59 18.82
C ASP A 41 32.41 6.50 17.77
N PHE A 42 32.18 7.82 17.83
CA PHE A 42 32.76 8.78 16.88
C PHE A 42 34.21 9.11 17.21
N GLU A 43 34.58 9.04 18.49
CA GLU A 43 35.94 9.36 18.95
C GLU A 43 36.98 8.33 18.47
N GLU A 44 36.59 7.07 18.26
CA GLU A 44 37.48 5.96 17.87
C GLU A 44 38.07 6.04 16.45
N ILE A 45 37.52 6.88 15.57
CA ILE A 45 38.02 7.02 14.19
C ILE A 45 39.25 7.94 14.17
N ASN A 46 40.45 7.39 13.96
CA ASN A 46 41.68 8.19 14.06
C ASN A 46 41.88 9.17 12.89
N ASP A 47 41.30 8.91 11.71
CA ASP A 47 41.40 9.79 10.54
C ASP A 47 40.31 10.87 10.54
N ASN A 48 40.73 12.13 10.64
CA ASN A 48 39.82 13.29 10.62
C ASN A 48 39.03 13.39 9.30
N ARG A 49 39.59 12.97 8.17
CA ARG A 49 38.91 13.01 6.87
C ARG A 49 37.78 12.00 6.83
N GLU A 50 38.04 10.77 7.28
CA GLU A 50 37.05 9.70 7.42
C GLU A 50 35.95 10.10 8.43
N LYS A 51 36.32 10.70 9.58
CA LYS A 51 35.39 11.27 10.56
C LYS A 51 34.42 12.27 9.92
N CYS A 52 34.95 13.27 9.23
CA CYS A 52 34.13 14.32 8.62
C CYS A 52 33.22 13.77 7.52
N TYR A 53 33.69 12.75 6.79
CA TYR A 53 32.91 12.05 5.79
C TYR A 53 31.70 11.33 6.40
N TYR A 54 31.88 10.57 7.49
CA TYR A 54 30.75 9.94 8.17
C TYR A 54 29.81 10.94 8.84
N LEU A 55 30.32 12.05 9.38
CA LEU A 55 29.47 13.15 9.85
C LEU A 55 28.63 13.77 8.73
N ALA A 56 29.19 13.92 7.54
CA ALA A 56 28.45 14.43 6.38
C ALA A 56 27.30 13.49 5.99
N LEU A 57 27.53 12.17 5.98
CA LEU A 57 26.49 11.17 5.76
C LEU A 57 25.40 11.26 6.84
N SER A 58 25.79 11.35 8.11
CA SER A 58 24.84 11.50 9.23
C SER A 58 24.02 12.79 9.12
N LYS A 59 24.66 13.89 8.75
CA LYS A 59 24.00 15.18 8.52
C LYS A 59 22.99 15.10 7.38
N LEU A 60 23.33 14.46 6.26
CA LEU A 60 22.38 14.21 5.15
C LEU A 60 21.14 13.45 5.66
N LEU A 61 21.33 12.37 6.43
CA LEU A 61 20.21 11.62 7.02
C LEU A 61 19.34 12.51 7.92
N SER A 62 19.96 13.39 8.73
CA SER A 62 19.21 14.29 9.62
C SER A 62 18.30 15.27 8.85
N LEU A 63 18.65 15.63 7.60
CA LEU A 63 17.84 16.52 6.77
C LEU A 63 16.52 15.88 6.32
N LEU A 64 16.39 14.55 6.39
CA LEU A 64 15.13 13.86 6.10
C LEU A 64 13.98 14.31 7.01
N SER A 65 14.30 14.85 8.20
CA SER A 65 13.33 15.40 9.15
C SER A 65 12.51 16.56 8.57
N LEU A 66 13.08 17.29 7.60
CA LEU A 66 12.47 18.46 6.97
C LEU A 66 11.40 18.12 5.93
N TYR A 67 11.34 16.87 5.46
CA TYR A 67 10.49 16.46 4.33
C TYR A 67 9.22 15.75 4.77
N ARG A 68 8.21 15.70 3.91
CA ARG A 68 6.87 15.14 4.25
C ARG A 68 6.63 13.71 3.75
N GLY A 69 7.56 13.09 3.02
CA GLY A 69 7.33 11.76 2.44
C GLY A 69 6.48 11.81 1.16
N THR A 70 6.56 12.92 0.42
CA THR A 70 5.74 13.22 -0.77
C THR A 70 6.57 13.22 -2.05
N GLY A 71 7.82 12.73 -1.99
CA GLY A 71 8.78 12.70 -3.10
C GLY A 71 9.91 13.72 -2.96
N ASP A 72 9.75 14.76 -2.14
CA ASP A 72 10.78 15.79 -1.94
C ASP A 72 12.05 15.23 -1.25
N GLU A 73 11.90 14.16 -0.48
CA GLU A 73 13.00 13.41 0.13
C GLU A 73 13.96 12.77 -0.89
N GLU A 74 13.53 12.59 -2.15
CA GLU A 74 14.38 12.04 -3.21
C GLU A 74 15.65 12.86 -3.43
N VAL A 75 15.61 14.18 -3.18
CA VAL A 75 16.80 15.04 -3.27
C VAL A 75 17.87 14.59 -2.27
N VAL A 76 17.49 14.40 -1.01
CA VAL A 76 18.42 13.96 0.05
C VAL A 76 18.87 12.53 -0.18
N PHE A 77 17.96 11.65 -0.61
CA PHE A 77 18.31 10.28 -0.97
C PHE A 77 19.35 10.23 -2.09
N ASN A 78 19.19 11.05 -3.12
CA ASN A 78 20.14 11.15 -4.22
C ASN A 78 21.48 11.71 -3.76
N GLU A 79 21.48 12.75 -2.92
CA GLU A 79 22.71 13.33 -2.36
C GLU A 79 23.47 12.33 -1.48
N PHE A 80 22.77 11.59 -0.62
CA PHE A 80 23.37 10.54 0.20
C PHE A 80 23.92 9.42 -0.67
N SER A 81 23.16 8.96 -1.66
CA SER A 81 23.59 7.90 -2.58
C SER A 81 24.84 8.31 -3.36
N LYS A 82 24.85 9.54 -3.89
CA LYS A 82 26.02 10.09 -4.60
C LYS A 82 27.24 10.19 -3.69
N LEU A 83 27.05 10.63 -2.43
CA LEU A 83 28.16 10.71 -1.49
C LEU A 83 28.74 9.31 -1.25
N ILE A 84 27.89 8.32 -0.97
CA ILE A 84 28.27 6.90 -0.86
C ILE A 84 29.05 6.43 -2.10
N ASP A 85 28.55 6.69 -3.31
CA ASP A 85 29.20 6.26 -4.56
C ASP A 85 30.56 6.94 -4.80
N MET A 86 30.83 8.07 -4.13
CA MET A 86 32.11 8.78 -4.20
C MET A 86 33.14 8.29 -3.18
N SER A 87 32.78 7.41 -2.22
CA SER A 87 33.69 6.95 -1.17
C SER A 87 34.98 6.36 -1.74
N ASP A 88 34.84 5.52 -2.77
CA ASP A 88 35.96 4.82 -3.40
C ASP A 88 36.91 5.80 -4.08
N LYS A 89 36.36 6.83 -4.73
CA LYS A 89 37.15 7.90 -5.37
C LYS A 89 37.88 8.77 -4.35
N MET A 90 37.37 8.84 -3.13
CA MET A 90 38.00 9.53 -2.00
C MET A 90 38.96 8.63 -1.23
N GLY A 91 39.08 7.35 -1.57
CA GLY A 91 39.90 6.38 -0.85
C GLY A 91 39.33 6.02 0.53
N ILE A 92 38.03 6.19 0.73
CA ILE A 92 37.33 5.87 1.98
C ILE A 92 36.62 4.54 1.81
N PHE A 93 37.00 3.55 2.63
CA PHE A 93 36.27 2.28 2.69
C PHE A 93 35.06 2.42 3.61
N LEU A 94 33.86 2.30 3.05
CA LEU A 94 32.61 2.52 3.78
C LEU A 94 32.31 1.42 4.78
N GLU A 95 32.26 1.80 6.05
CA GLU A 95 31.71 0.99 7.14
C GLU A 95 30.50 1.68 7.72
N VAL A 96 29.30 1.19 7.38
CA VAL A 96 28.02 1.79 7.80
C VAL A 96 27.91 1.98 9.32
N LYS A 97 28.54 1.08 10.10
CA LYS A 97 28.57 1.17 11.57
C LYS A 97 29.26 2.43 12.10
N LYS A 98 30.18 3.01 11.33
CA LYS A 98 30.90 4.24 11.66
C LYS A 98 30.08 5.51 11.38
N ILE A 99 28.96 5.43 10.65
CA ILE A 99 28.05 6.58 10.47
C ILE A 99 27.40 6.90 11.83
N PRO A 100 27.72 8.05 12.45
CA PRO A 100 27.26 8.35 13.78
C PRO A 100 25.76 8.67 13.80
N PHE A 101 25.11 8.42 14.92
CA PHE A 101 23.70 8.75 15.20
C PHE A 101 22.64 8.14 14.27
N ARG A 102 23.00 7.32 13.28
CA ARG A 102 22.03 6.81 12.27
C ARG A 102 20.78 6.16 12.89
N LEU A 103 20.93 5.36 13.95
CA LEU A 103 19.81 4.71 14.63
C LEU A 103 18.93 5.72 15.38
N LYS A 104 19.55 6.74 15.98
CA LYS A 104 18.83 7.83 16.66
C LYS A 104 18.08 8.72 15.67
N ILE A 105 18.73 9.10 14.58
CA ILE A 105 18.08 9.84 13.48
C ILE A 105 16.86 9.07 13.00
N MET A 106 16.98 7.75 12.80
CA MET A 106 15.84 6.93 12.38
C MET A 106 14.71 6.90 13.43
N ALA A 107 15.03 6.81 14.72
CA ALA A 107 14.04 6.89 15.80
C ALA A 107 13.32 8.25 15.79
N GLU A 108 14.04 9.36 15.64
CA GLU A 108 13.46 10.71 15.53
C GLU A 108 12.54 10.85 14.30
N LEU A 109 12.98 10.35 13.14
CA LEU A 109 12.17 10.34 11.91
C LEU A 109 10.89 9.50 12.07
N HIS A 110 10.99 8.37 12.78
CA HIS A 110 9.86 7.52 13.08
C HIS A 110 8.87 8.22 14.04
N LEU A 111 9.36 8.76 15.15
CA LEU A 111 8.58 9.53 16.13
C LEU A 111 7.87 10.71 15.45
N ASP A 112 8.58 11.51 14.65
CA ASP A 112 8.01 12.64 13.92
C ASP A 112 6.91 12.20 12.93
N GLY A 113 7.14 11.08 12.23
CA GLY A 113 6.15 10.47 11.33
C GLY A 113 4.87 10.05 12.04
N MET A 114 4.99 9.36 13.18
CA MET A 114 3.84 8.97 14.02
C MET A 114 3.12 10.19 14.61
N GLN A 115 3.88 11.19 15.07
CA GLN A 115 3.34 12.39 15.70
C GLN A 115 2.49 13.21 14.73
N LYS A 116 2.94 13.33 13.47
CA LYS A 116 2.27 14.08 12.40
C LYS A 116 1.22 13.27 11.62
N GLY A 117 1.02 11.99 11.95
CA GLY A 117 0.12 11.09 11.21
C GLY A 117 0.60 10.78 9.78
N LEU A 118 1.90 10.95 9.51
CA LEU A 118 2.54 10.73 8.21
C LEU A 118 3.12 9.33 8.11
N ILE A 119 2.29 8.33 8.34
CA ILE A 119 2.71 6.93 8.47
C ILE A 119 3.37 6.39 7.19
N GLY A 120 2.87 6.81 6.02
CA GLY A 120 3.47 6.44 4.72
C GLY A 120 4.94 6.84 4.61
N ARG A 121 5.34 7.97 5.20
CA ARG A 121 6.71 8.48 5.23
C ARG A 121 7.65 7.56 6.00
N VAL A 122 7.17 6.94 7.09
CA VAL A 122 7.97 6.01 7.90
C VAL A 122 8.44 4.84 7.04
N PHE A 123 7.58 4.27 6.19
CA PHE A 123 7.99 3.20 5.27
C PHE A 123 9.02 3.64 4.25
N VAL A 124 8.92 4.87 3.74
CA VAL A 124 9.91 5.42 2.78
C VAL A 124 11.29 5.47 3.44
N PHE A 125 11.36 5.92 4.69
CA PHE A 125 12.62 5.96 5.44
C PHE A 125 13.16 4.59 5.78
N ILE A 126 12.32 3.64 6.25
CA ILE A 126 12.76 2.27 6.52
C ILE A 126 13.33 1.63 5.26
N ARG A 127 12.69 1.79 4.10
CA ARG A 127 13.20 1.28 2.82
C ARG A 127 14.60 1.84 2.51
N PHE A 128 14.77 3.15 2.65
CA PHE A 128 16.06 3.79 2.40
C PHE A 128 17.14 3.30 3.36
N PHE A 129 16.84 3.26 4.66
CA PHE A 129 17.77 2.76 5.67
C PHE A 129 18.12 1.29 5.46
N ASN A 130 17.17 0.46 5.07
CA ASN A 130 17.41 -0.94 4.79
C ASN A 130 18.28 -1.14 3.53
N LYS A 131 18.03 -0.36 2.46
CA LYS A 131 18.83 -0.41 1.21
C LYS A 131 20.32 -0.21 1.47
N TYR A 132 20.67 0.72 2.36
CA TYR A 132 22.07 1.05 2.71
C TYR A 132 22.55 0.36 3.99
N ASN A 133 21.84 -0.65 4.49
CA ASN A 133 22.16 -1.37 5.74
C ASN A 133 22.36 -0.46 6.96
N LEU A 134 21.72 0.72 7.00
CA LEU A 134 21.89 1.71 8.07
C LEU A 134 21.37 1.24 9.43
N PHE A 135 20.59 0.17 9.46
CA PHE A 135 20.19 -0.50 10.71
C PHE A 135 21.27 -1.40 11.31
N GLU A 136 22.37 -1.64 10.58
CA GLU A 136 23.40 -2.59 11.01
C GLU A 136 23.97 -2.20 12.37
N LYS A 137 24.00 -3.14 13.31
CA LYS A 137 24.59 -2.98 14.63
C LYS A 137 25.23 -4.27 15.11
N GLN A 138 26.03 -4.19 16.16
CA GLN A 138 26.48 -5.38 16.89
C GLN A 138 25.34 -5.86 17.80
N PHE A 139 25.11 -7.17 17.82
CA PHE A 139 24.08 -7.78 18.65
C PHE A 139 24.69 -8.51 19.83
N SER A 140 24.04 -8.40 20.98
CA SER A 140 24.26 -9.31 22.09
C SER A 140 23.68 -10.69 21.79
N ASN A 141 24.15 -11.72 22.51
CA ASN A 141 23.64 -13.08 22.39
C ASN A 141 22.12 -13.16 22.64
N ALA A 142 21.60 -12.40 23.60
CA ALA A 142 20.17 -12.36 23.91
C ALA A 142 19.35 -11.80 22.74
N GLU A 143 19.84 -10.76 22.06
CA GLU A 143 19.18 -10.19 20.89
C GLU A 143 19.20 -11.15 19.69
N LEU A 144 20.32 -11.85 19.47
CA LEU A 144 20.40 -12.87 18.43
C LEU A 144 19.42 -14.02 18.68
N GLU A 145 19.29 -14.50 19.92
CA GLU A 145 18.31 -15.55 20.27
C GLU A 145 16.86 -15.07 20.10
N LEU A 146 16.58 -13.82 20.43
CA LEU A 146 15.29 -13.20 20.14
C LEU A 146 15.02 -13.18 18.63
N ILE A 147 15.94 -12.69 17.81
CA ILE A 147 15.80 -12.63 16.35
C ILE A 147 15.57 -14.02 15.76
N LYS A 148 16.37 -15.02 16.18
CA LYS A 148 16.18 -16.42 15.78
C LYS A 148 14.79 -16.93 16.14
N THR A 149 14.30 -16.60 17.33
CA THR A 149 12.96 -16.98 17.79
C THR A 149 11.87 -16.35 16.92
N ILE A 150 12.00 -15.07 16.58
CA ILE A 150 11.06 -14.36 15.69
C ILE A 150 11.06 -15.03 14.31
N LYS A 151 12.23 -15.23 13.69
CA LYS A 151 12.35 -15.89 12.39
C LYS A 151 11.70 -17.28 12.37
N LYS A 152 11.84 -18.04 13.46
CA LYS A 152 11.28 -19.39 13.58
C LYS A 152 9.76 -19.40 13.80
N LYS A 153 9.26 -18.50 14.65
CA LYS A 153 7.86 -18.51 15.10
C LYS A 153 6.93 -17.69 14.22
N ASP A 154 7.41 -16.62 13.59
CA ASP A 154 6.59 -15.69 12.83
C ASP A 154 7.03 -15.58 11.37
N LYS A 155 6.79 -16.66 10.62
CA LYS A 155 7.11 -16.72 9.18
C LYS A 155 6.34 -15.68 8.37
N ALA A 156 5.13 -15.32 8.80
CA ALA A 156 4.30 -14.35 8.10
C ALA A 156 4.89 -12.94 8.21
N LEU A 157 5.38 -12.55 9.39
CA LEU A 157 6.14 -11.31 9.56
C LEU A 157 7.38 -11.27 8.70
N ILE A 158 8.21 -12.32 8.69
CA ILE A 158 9.43 -12.33 7.86
C ILE A 158 9.10 -12.18 6.38
N ALA A 159 8.06 -12.86 5.90
CA ALA A 159 7.60 -12.71 4.52
C ALA A 159 7.06 -11.29 4.23
N ASN A 160 6.34 -10.68 5.17
CA ASN A 160 5.87 -9.30 5.05
C ASN A 160 7.02 -8.28 5.02
N LEU A 161 8.04 -8.43 5.88
CA LEU A 161 9.24 -7.60 5.85
C LEU A 161 9.96 -7.72 4.51
N LYS A 162 10.07 -8.94 3.99
CA LYS A 162 10.67 -9.21 2.68
C LYS A 162 9.88 -8.53 1.56
N ASP A 163 8.55 -8.60 1.61
CA ASP A 163 7.66 -8.00 0.61
C ASP A 163 7.65 -6.45 0.67
N LEU A 164 7.87 -5.87 1.86
CA LEU A 164 7.92 -4.42 2.05
C LEU A 164 9.29 -3.81 1.72
N PHE A 165 10.38 -4.51 2.05
CA PHE A 165 11.73 -3.95 2.12
C PHE A 165 12.79 -4.74 1.35
N ASP A 166 12.38 -5.77 0.59
CA ASP A 166 13.19 -6.69 -0.22
C ASP A 166 14.19 -7.55 0.57
N HIS A 167 15.18 -6.92 1.21
CA HIS A 167 16.19 -7.57 2.04
C HIS A 167 15.75 -7.59 3.52
N VAL A 168 15.92 -8.72 4.21
CA VAL A 168 15.53 -8.85 5.62
C VAL A 168 16.76 -9.22 6.45
N SER A 169 17.43 -8.19 6.96
CA SER A 169 18.57 -8.33 7.87
C SER A 169 18.10 -8.55 9.32
N ASP A 170 18.99 -9.09 10.16
CA ASP A 170 18.77 -9.21 11.61
C ASP A 170 18.48 -7.86 12.25
N SER A 171 19.14 -6.82 11.74
CA SER A 171 18.93 -5.42 12.08
C SER A 171 17.55 -4.90 11.73
N LEU A 172 17.03 -5.21 10.55
CA LEU A 172 15.66 -4.82 10.19
C LEU A 172 14.64 -5.51 11.10
N ILE A 173 14.80 -6.82 11.35
CA ILE A 173 13.90 -7.58 12.23
C ILE A 173 13.91 -6.98 13.63
N TYR A 174 15.10 -6.74 14.18
CA TYR A 174 15.24 -6.15 15.50
C TYR A 174 14.64 -4.74 15.56
N TYR A 175 14.90 -3.91 14.55
CA TYR A 175 14.32 -2.58 14.47
C TYR A 175 12.78 -2.64 14.47
N SER A 176 12.17 -3.44 13.58
CA SER A 176 10.71 -3.56 13.48
C SER A 176 10.05 -4.16 14.71
N CYS A 177 10.70 -5.08 15.41
CA CYS A 177 10.11 -5.79 16.55
C CYS A 177 10.47 -5.22 17.92
N LYS A 178 11.51 -4.39 18.04
CA LYS A 178 11.96 -3.83 19.33
C LYS A 178 12.06 -2.33 19.34
N ILE A 179 12.67 -1.73 18.33
CA ILE A 179 12.89 -0.27 18.29
C ILE A 179 11.60 0.46 17.93
N MET A 180 10.90 0.07 16.86
CA MET A 180 9.64 0.74 16.49
C MET A 180 8.58 0.69 17.61
N PRO A 181 8.32 -0.46 18.26
CA PRO A 181 7.42 -0.51 19.41
C PRO A 181 7.87 0.38 20.58
N TYR A 182 9.17 0.55 20.77
CA TYR A 182 9.70 1.47 21.79
C TYR A 182 9.47 2.94 21.41
N ASP A 183 9.69 3.31 20.16
CA ASP A 183 9.39 4.65 19.66
C ASP A 183 7.90 4.97 19.84
N LEU A 184 7.01 3.99 19.59
CA LEU A 184 5.59 4.16 19.86
C LEU A 184 5.30 4.45 21.34
N LEU A 185 5.98 3.77 22.28
CA LEU A 185 5.90 4.06 23.71
C LEU A 185 6.34 5.50 24.02
N LEU A 186 7.48 5.92 23.46
CA LEU A 186 8.01 7.27 23.66
C LEU A 186 7.06 8.33 23.12
N SER A 187 6.51 8.15 21.92
CA SER A 187 5.54 9.07 21.33
C SER A 187 4.31 9.25 22.22
N ASN A 188 3.84 8.19 22.89
CA ASN A 188 2.71 8.28 23.81
C ASN A 188 3.09 9.04 25.10
N LYS A 189 4.26 8.75 25.69
CA LYS A 189 4.78 9.45 26.88
C LYS A 189 4.94 10.96 26.65
N GLU A 190 5.52 11.35 25.52
CA GLU A 190 5.73 12.76 25.18
C GLU A 190 4.42 13.51 24.99
N ARG A 191 3.46 12.89 24.29
CA ARG A 191 2.11 13.46 24.12
C ARG A 191 1.44 13.69 25.48
N ILE A 192 1.46 12.70 26.37
CA ILE A 192 0.90 12.85 27.72
C ILE A 192 1.49 14.06 28.44
N ARG A 193 2.82 14.21 28.42
CA ARG A 193 3.50 15.38 29.02
C ARG A 193 3.03 16.69 28.40
N PHE A 194 2.91 16.77 27.07
CA PHE A 194 2.41 17.97 26.39
C PHE A 194 1.00 18.34 26.85
N TYR A 195 0.07 17.38 26.87
CA TYR A 195 -1.32 17.63 27.23
C TYR A 195 -1.52 17.89 28.74
N LEU A 196 -0.74 17.24 29.61
CA LEU A 196 -0.67 17.54 31.05
C LEU A 196 -0.41 19.04 31.31
N ASN A 197 0.49 19.61 30.51
CA ASN A 197 0.92 21.00 30.59
C ASN A 197 -0.05 21.98 29.92
N ASN A 198 -0.99 21.51 29.09
CA ASN A 198 -1.96 22.35 28.38
C ASN A 198 -3.41 21.97 28.75
N ARG A 199 -3.97 22.65 29.76
CA ARG A 199 -5.29 22.33 30.34
C ARG A 199 -6.44 22.27 29.33
N GLU A 200 -6.41 23.08 28.27
CA GLU A 200 -7.47 23.16 27.25
C GLU A 200 -7.60 21.88 26.41
N TYR A 201 -6.53 21.09 26.29
CA TYR A 201 -6.50 19.91 25.43
C TYR A 201 -6.64 18.58 26.21
N ARG A 202 -6.89 18.64 27.53
CA ARG A 202 -7.00 17.43 28.36
C ARG A 202 -8.19 16.55 28.00
N SER A 203 -9.29 17.12 27.50
CA SER A 203 -10.46 16.36 27.02
C SER A 203 -10.17 15.61 25.72
N GLU A 204 -9.25 16.09 24.87
CA GLU A 204 -8.88 15.43 23.61
C GLU A 204 -8.06 14.14 23.82
N LEU A 205 -7.43 14.00 25.00
CA LEU A 205 -6.59 12.86 25.36
C LEU A 205 -7.35 11.54 25.47
N ARG A 206 -8.52 11.54 26.12
CA ARG A 206 -9.21 10.30 26.52
C ARG A 206 -9.74 9.51 25.32
N GLY A 207 -10.19 10.19 24.26
CA GLY A 207 -10.80 9.51 23.11
C GLY A 207 -9.82 9.07 22.02
N ARG A 208 -8.87 9.93 21.62
CA ARG A 208 -8.03 9.69 20.42
C ARG A 208 -6.68 9.02 20.70
N TYR A 209 -6.27 8.97 21.97
CA TYR A 209 -4.94 8.48 22.36
C TYR A 209 -5.00 7.47 23.50
N SER A 210 -6.19 6.92 23.80
CA SER A 210 -6.30 5.81 24.74
C SER A 210 -5.61 4.56 24.17
N LEU A 211 -5.11 3.71 25.07
CA LEU A 211 -4.51 2.43 24.69
C LEU A 211 -5.52 1.50 24.01
N ASN A 212 -6.82 1.66 24.31
CA ASN A 212 -7.91 0.98 23.60
C ASN A 212 -8.12 1.53 22.18
N TYR A 213 -7.91 2.84 21.96
CA TYR A 213 -7.86 3.39 20.60
C TYR A 213 -6.72 2.77 19.79
N LEU A 214 -5.51 2.58 20.35
CA LEU A 214 -4.41 1.93 19.63
C LEU A 214 -4.70 0.46 19.26
N LYS A 215 -5.42 -0.27 20.12
CA LYS A 215 -5.89 -1.64 19.80
C LYS A 215 -6.87 -1.64 18.63
N THR A 216 -7.81 -0.68 18.62
CA THR A 216 -8.89 -0.60 17.62
C THR A 216 -8.47 0.14 16.34
N TRP A 217 -7.39 0.91 16.37
CA TRP A 217 -6.90 1.68 15.21
C TRP A 217 -6.55 0.78 14.02
N THR A 218 -6.09 -0.46 14.26
CA THR A 218 -5.88 -1.42 13.16
C THR A 218 -7.16 -2.07 12.64
N ASP A 219 -8.27 -1.92 13.37
CA ASP A 219 -9.56 -2.49 13.03
C ASP A 219 -10.42 -1.53 12.21
N TRP A 220 -10.24 -0.22 12.36
CA TRP A 220 -10.92 0.75 11.51
C TRP A 220 -10.11 2.03 11.32
N TYR A 221 -9.71 2.29 10.07
CA TYR A 221 -9.00 3.51 9.71
C TYR A 221 -9.16 3.84 8.23
N SER A 222 -8.76 5.06 7.85
CA SER A 222 -8.67 5.46 6.46
C SER A 222 -7.21 5.61 6.03
N MET A 223 -6.85 5.06 4.87
CA MET A 223 -5.49 5.14 4.33
C MET A 223 -5.54 5.34 2.82
N TYR A 224 -4.79 6.32 2.30
CA TYR A 224 -4.77 6.67 0.88
C TYR A 224 -6.15 7.00 0.27
N GLY A 225 -7.13 7.40 1.08
CA GLY A 225 -8.52 7.63 0.65
C GLY A 225 -9.43 6.40 0.71
N LEU A 226 -8.91 5.25 1.16
CA LEU A 226 -9.65 4.00 1.31
C LEU A 226 -10.09 3.81 2.75
N SER A 227 -11.29 3.26 2.95
CA SER A 227 -11.73 2.80 4.27
C SER A 227 -11.36 1.34 4.46
N ILE A 228 -10.67 1.05 5.55
CA ILE A 228 -10.26 -0.29 5.96
C ILE A 228 -11.04 -0.69 7.21
N ARG A 229 -11.67 -1.86 7.22
CA ARG A 229 -12.47 -2.36 8.35
C ARG A 229 -12.19 -3.82 8.64
N ASN A 230 -11.96 -4.17 9.90
CA ASN A 230 -11.94 -5.55 10.38
C ASN A 230 -13.37 -6.02 10.66
N LEU A 231 -13.81 -7.06 9.96
CA LEU A 231 -15.16 -7.63 10.08
C LEU A 231 -15.21 -8.82 11.05
N GLY A 232 -14.10 -9.16 11.69
CA GLY A 232 -13.99 -10.24 12.65
C GLY A 232 -13.14 -11.41 12.14
N SER A 233 -13.36 -12.60 12.71
CA SER A 233 -12.52 -13.76 12.42
C SER A 233 -12.92 -14.49 11.15
N MET A 234 -11.92 -15.02 10.43
CA MET A 234 -12.12 -15.87 9.26
C MET A 234 -12.90 -17.14 9.60
N LYS A 235 -12.75 -17.67 10.82
CA LYS A 235 -13.51 -18.83 11.30
C LYS A 235 -15.02 -18.53 11.33
N GLN A 236 -15.42 -17.42 11.96
CA GLN A 236 -16.82 -17.02 12.01
C GLN A 236 -17.41 -16.79 10.60
N PHE A 237 -16.61 -16.21 9.70
CA PHE A 237 -17.02 -16.04 8.30
C PHE A 237 -17.28 -17.39 7.63
N ILE A 238 -16.36 -18.36 7.75
CA ILE A 238 -16.54 -19.70 7.17
C ILE A 238 -17.74 -20.41 7.79
N ASP A 239 -17.90 -20.38 9.12
CA ASP A 239 -19.02 -21.01 9.80
C ASP A 239 -20.37 -20.44 9.32
N ASN A 240 -20.43 -19.12 9.09
CA ASN A 240 -21.62 -18.47 8.53
C ASN A 240 -21.82 -18.83 7.05
N PHE A 241 -20.77 -18.86 6.25
CA PHE A 241 -20.82 -19.26 4.85
C PHE A 241 -21.36 -20.69 4.70
N GLU A 242 -20.85 -21.65 5.47
CA GLU A 242 -21.26 -23.06 5.40
C GLU A 242 -22.71 -23.27 5.81
N LYS A 243 -23.21 -22.53 6.80
CA LYS A 243 -24.62 -22.56 7.18
C LYS A 243 -25.57 -22.08 6.08
N ASN A 244 -25.09 -21.20 5.19
CA ASN A 244 -25.90 -20.58 4.14
C ASN A 244 -25.67 -21.21 2.75
N TYR A 245 -24.68 -22.08 2.60
CA TYR A 245 -24.33 -22.69 1.32
C TYR A 245 -24.98 -24.07 1.15
N ASP A 246 -25.90 -24.18 0.19
CA ASP A 246 -26.66 -25.40 -0.12
C ASP A 246 -25.96 -26.33 -1.13
N GLY A 247 -24.75 -25.98 -1.59
CA GLY A 247 -24.01 -26.78 -2.58
C GLY A 247 -24.36 -26.50 -4.05
N THR A 248 -25.41 -25.72 -4.34
CA THR A 248 -25.97 -25.60 -5.70
C THR A 248 -25.62 -24.29 -6.40
N LYS A 249 -25.35 -23.23 -5.63
CA LYS A 249 -25.19 -21.87 -6.17
C LYS A 249 -23.75 -21.59 -6.59
N LYS A 250 -23.55 -21.19 -7.85
CA LYS A 250 -22.26 -20.64 -8.33
C LYS A 250 -21.85 -19.38 -7.58
N VAL A 251 -22.82 -18.60 -7.12
CA VAL A 251 -22.56 -17.40 -6.31
C VAL A 251 -23.62 -17.23 -5.23
N LEU A 252 -23.17 -16.95 -4.01
CA LEU A 252 -24.00 -16.86 -2.81
C LEU A 252 -24.09 -15.41 -2.31
N GLU A 253 -25.30 -14.96 -1.98
CA GLU A 253 -25.54 -13.72 -1.25
C GLU A 253 -25.90 -14.05 0.19
N PHE A 254 -25.21 -13.44 1.17
CA PHE A 254 -25.55 -13.59 2.59
C PHE A 254 -25.19 -12.34 3.40
N ASN A 255 -25.69 -12.31 4.63
CA ASN A 255 -25.54 -11.17 5.54
C ASN A 255 -24.30 -11.34 6.44
N ILE A 256 -23.51 -10.27 6.55
CA ILE A 256 -22.40 -10.17 7.50
C ILE A 256 -22.72 -9.05 8.48
N ILE A 257 -22.43 -9.32 9.76
CA ILE A 257 -22.60 -8.36 10.86
C ILE A 257 -21.32 -7.55 10.96
N TYR A 258 -21.46 -6.24 10.80
CA TYR A 258 -20.41 -5.25 10.99
C TYR A 258 -20.52 -4.74 12.41
N ARG A 259 -19.42 -4.82 13.14
CA ARG A 259 -19.28 -4.28 14.48
C ARG A 259 -18.47 -3.00 14.37
N THR A 260 -19.09 -1.87 14.66
CA THR A 260 -18.40 -0.59 14.66
C THR A 260 -18.26 -0.13 16.09
N PHE A 261 -17.02 -0.05 16.56
CA PHE A 261 -16.69 0.51 17.86
C PHE A 261 -16.46 2.01 17.70
N TYR A 262 -17.09 2.81 18.55
CA TYR A 262 -16.77 4.22 18.69
C TYR A 262 -16.71 4.61 20.16
N PHE A 263 -15.80 5.53 20.46
CA PHE A 263 -15.58 6.04 21.81
C PHE A 263 -16.43 7.31 21.98
N GLY A 264 -17.38 7.27 22.91
CA GLY A 264 -18.11 8.44 23.40
C GLY A 264 -17.40 9.12 24.57
N ASP A 265 -18.13 9.96 25.31
CA ASP A 265 -17.69 10.57 26.58
C ASP A 265 -17.51 9.47 27.65
N ASP A 266 -16.41 8.73 27.57
CA ASP A 266 -15.94 7.67 28.48
C ASP A 266 -16.59 6.27 28.36
N GLU A 267 -17.48 6.02 27.38
CA GLU A 267 -18.04 4.68 27.11
C GLU A 267 -17.66 4.11 25.73
N GLU A 268 -17.40 2.80 25.69
CA GLU A 268 -17.28 2.03 24.46
C GLU A 268 -18.67 1.69 23.94
N HIS A 269 -19.01 2.22 22.77
CA HIS A 269 -20.27 1.91 22.11
C HIS A 269 -20.01 0.98 20.92
N GLU A 270 -20.80 -0.08 20.82
CA GLU A 270 -20.80 -1.00 19.69
C GLU A 270 -22.09 -0.83 18.87
N PHE A 271 -21.95 -0.48 17.60
CA PHE A 271 -23.05 -0.46 16.64
C PHE A 271 -22.98 -1.67 15.72
N HIS A 272 -24.13 -2.34 15.53
CA HIS A 272 -24.27 -3.46 14.59
C HIS A 272 -24.98 -3.01 13.32
N GLU A 273 -24.27 -3.11 12.19
CA GLU A 273 -24.86 -2.97 10.86
C GLU A 273 -24.85 -4.33 10.16
N ILE A 274 -25.93 -4.70 9.47
CA ILE A 274 -25.94 -5.90 8.64
C ILE A 274 -25.80 -5.47 7.19
N LYS A 275 -24.73 -5.91 6.52
CA LYS A 275 -24.58 -5.71 5.07
C LYS A 275 -24.61 -7.02 4.33
N LYS A 276 -25.04 -6.93 3.07
CA LYS A 276 -25.11 -8.07 2.17
C LYS A 276 -23.79 -8.22 1.41
N HIS A 277 -23.23 -9.43 1.47
CA HIS A 277 -22.03 -9.82 0.76
C HIS A 277 -22.35 -10.81 -0.34
N PHE A 278 -21.47 -10.79 -1.34
CA PHE A 278 -21.47 -11.70 -2.46
C PHE A 278 -20.17 -12.52 -2.46
N VAL A 279 -20.31 -13.84 -2.53
CA VAL A 279 -19.20 -14.79 -2.43
C VAL A 279 -19.28 -15.81 -3.55
N SER A 280 -18.12 -16.14 -4.15
CA SER A 280 -17.96 -17.33 -4.98
C SER A 280 -17.65 -18.53 -4.08
N PRO A 281 -18.60 -19.47 -3.87
CA PRO A 281 -18.40 -20.63 -2.99
C PRO A 281 -17.23 -21.48 -3.43
N GLU A 282 -17.06 -21.67 -4.73
CA GLU A 282 -15.99 -22.48 -5.31
C GLU A 282 -14.60 -21.92 -4.98
N ASN A 283 -14.42 -20.60 -5.05
CA ASN A 283 -13.18 -19.94 -4.62
C ASN A 283 -12.90 -20.16 -3.12
N ILE A 284 -13.93 -20.06 -2.27
CA ILE A 284 -13.79 -20.30 -0.82
C ILE A 284 -13.41 -21.76 -0.56
N ILE A 285 -14.13 -22.72 -1.15
CA ILE A 285 -13.89 -24.14 -0.94
C ILE A 285 -12.50 -24.55 -1.42
N LYS A 286 -12.13 -24.15 -2.65
CA LYS A 286 -10.82 -24.46 -3.26
C LYS A 286 -9.64 -23.91 -2.46
N ASN A 287 -9.82 -22.77 -1.79
CA ASN A 287 -8.76 -22.11 -1.02
C ASN A 287 -8.95 -22.24 0.49
N LYS A 288 -9.93 -23.01 0.98
CA LYS A 288 -10.34 -23.05 2.39
C LYS A 288 -9.17 -23.33 3.33
N ASP A 289 -8.39 -24.36 3.05
CA ASP A 289 -7.24 -24.75 3.89
C ASP A 289 -6.16 -23.67 3.91
N LYS A 290 -5.98 -22.94 2.81
CA LYS A 290 -5.02 -21.83 2.73
C LYS A 290 -5.53 -20.59 3.45
N ILE A 291 -6.82 -20.32 3.35
CA ILE A 291 -7.52 -19.20 4.01
C ILE A 291 -7.52 -19.38 5.53
N LEU A 292 -7.75 -20.61 6.01
CA LEU A 292 -7.73 -20.98 7.43
C LEU A 292 -6.31 -21.28 7.94
N GLY A 293 -5.37 -21.51 7.04
CA GLY A 293 -3.98 -21.78 7.35
C GLY A 293 -3.33 -20.61 8.08
N LYS A 294 -2.61 -20.92 9.16
CA LYS A 294 -1.83 -19.92 9.92
C LYS A 294 -0.42 -19.79 9.33
N ASN A 295 0.24 -18.66 9.59
CA ASN A 295 1.66 -18.41 9.27
C ASN A 295 2.00 -18.38 7.78
N HIS A 296 1.01 -18.21 6.90
CA HIS A 296 1.22 -18.03 5.46
C HIS A 296 0.93 -16.58 5.11
N TYR A 297 1.92 -15.85 4.62
CA TYR A 297 1.75 -14.47 4.21
C TYR A 297 1.09 -14.39 2.83
N ASN A 298 -0.24 -14.37 2.81
CA ASN A 298 -1.07 -14.15 1.63
C ASN A 298 -2.37 -13.47 2.05
N PHE A 299 -3.02 -12.78 1.10
CA PHE A 299 -4.30 -12.12 1.33
C PHE A 299 -5.32 -12.60 0.31
N TYR A 300 -6.19 -13.53 0.69
CA TYR A 300 -7.14 -14.12 -0.26
C TYR A 300 -8.40 -13.27 -0.37
N SER A 301 -8.84 -12.98 -1.60
CA SER A 301 -10.14 -12.34 -1.82
C SER A 301 -11.26 -13.34 -1.48
N ILE A 302 -12.16 -12.97 -0.57
CA ILE A 302 -13.22 -13.86 -0.09
C ILE A 302 -14.63 -13.41 -0.50
N SER A 303 -14.94 -12.11 -0.44
CA SER A 303 -16.27 -11.60 -0.79
C SER A 303 -16.26 -10.15 -1.25
N MET A 304 -17.37 -9.70 -1.83
CA MET A 304 -17.63 -8.30 -2.16
C MET A 304 -18.91 -7.82 -1.48
N VAL A 305 -18.89 -6.61 -0.92
CA VAL A 305 -20.09 -5.95 -0.36
C VAL A 305 -20.97 -5.46 -1.50
N LEU A 306 -22.28 -5.75 -1.44
CA LEU A 306 -23.24 -5.36 -2.48
C LEU A 306 -23.96 -4.04 -2.18
N LEU A 307 -24.21 -3.72 -0.91
CA LEU A 307 -24.96 -2.55 -0.45
C LEU A 307 -24.47 -2.12 0.93
N GLY A 308 -24.15 -0.82 1.10
CA GLY A 308 -23.92 -0.17 2.39
C GLY A 308 -24.52 1.24 2.37
N GLY A 309 -25.30 1.61 3.39
CA GLY A 309 -26.07 2.86 3.42
C GLY A 309 -25.26 4.12 3.80
N LEU A 310 -25.77 5.27 3.31
CA LEU A 310 -25.60 6.71 3.64
C LEU A 310 -24.22 7.34 3.95
N GLY A 311 -23.12 6.58 4.04
CA GLY A 311 -21.75 7.11 4.01
C GLY A 311 -21.15 7.12 2.60
N PRO A 312 -19.98 7.75 2.34
CA PRO A 312 -19.41 7.93 1.00
C PRO A 312 -18.94 6.63 0.28
N GLN A 313 -19.27 5.44 0.79
CA GLN A 313 -18.68 4.14 0.45
C GLN A 313 -19.76 3.05 0.39
N GLY A 314 -19.75 2.19 -0.64
CA GLY A 314 -20.82 1.18 -0.82
C GLY A 314 -20.47 -0.09 -1.61
N LEU A 315 -19.25 -0.22 -2.14
CA LEU A 315 -18.78 -1.44 -2.83
C LEU A 315 -17.31 -1.64 -2.45
N GLY A 316 -17.01 -2.77 -1.81
CA GLY A 316 -15.70 -3.09 -1.28
C GLY A 316 -15.39 -4.57 -1.41
N PHE A 317 -14.10 -4.91 -1.37
CA PHE A 317 -13.63 -6.28 -1.34
C PHE A 317 -13.24 -6.64 0.08
N THR A 318 -13.52 -7.86 0.47
CA THR A 318 -13.05 -8.43 1.73
C THR A 318 -11.97 -9.46 1.45
N TYR A 319 -11.00 -9.50 2.35
CA TYR A 319 -9.82 -10.33 2.26
C TYR A 319 -9.61 -11.11 3.55
N SER A 320 -9.18 -12.35 3.45
CA SER A 320 -8.62 -13.05 4.60
C SER A 320 -7.18 -12.56 4.84
N THR A 321 -6.80 -12.38 6.10
CA THR A 321 -5.43 -11.99 6.46
C THR A 321 -4.63 -13.17 7.02
N PRO A 322 -3.28 -13.10 7.05
CA PRO A 322 -2.46 -14.13 7.70
C PRO A 322 -2.72 -14.32 9.20
N ARG A 323 -3.39 -13.36 9.86
CA ARG A 323 -3.85 -13.47 11.26
C ARG A 323 -5.18 -14.19 11.42
N GLY A 324 -5.82 -14.60 10.32
CA GLY A 324 -7.14 -15.23 10.34
C GLY A 324 -8.26 -14.21 10.57
N GLU A 325 -8.08 -12.98 10.12
CA GLU A 325 -9.09 -11.91 10.16
C GLU A 325 -9.76 -11.78 8.79
N VAL A 326 -10.95 -11.18 8.78
CA VAL A 326 -11.58 -10.67 7.57
C VAL A 326 -11.45 -9.16 7.53
N VAL A 327 -10.76 -8.64 6.51
CA VAL A 327 -10.59 -7.19 6.32
C VAL A 327 -11.30 -6.74 5.06
N GLU A 328 -12.18 -5.77 5.20
CA GLU A 328 -12.79 -5.03 4.12
C GLU A 328 -11.94 -3.83 3.73
N ILE A 329 -11.83 -3.61 2.41
CA ILE A 329 -11.36 -2.35 1.85
C ILE A 329 -12.42 -1.82 0.88
N CYS A 330 -12.95 -0.64 1.20
CA CYS A 330 -13.94 0.06 0.39
C CYS A 330 -13.31 1.19 -0.43
N SER A 331 -13.60 1.19 -1.73
CA SER A 331 -13.25 2.26 -2.67
C SER A 331 -14.30 3.37 -2.65
N ASP A 332 -13.91 4.60 -2.95
CA ASP A 332 -14.86 5.70 -3.10
C ASP A 332 -15.67 5.60 -4.42
N GLN A 333 -16.70 6.43 -4.58
CA GLN A 333 -17.55 6.41 -5.78
C GLN A 333 -16.78 6.72 -7.08
N LYS A 334 -15.84 7.66 -7.05
CA LYS A 334 -15.05 8.07 -8.23
C LYS A 334 -14.13 6.95 -8.69
N GLU A 335 -13.65 6.16 -7.74
CA GLU A 335 -12.80 5.01 -7.97
C GLU A 335 -13.56 3.84 -8.60
N ASN A 336 -14.78 3.58 -8.13
CA ASN A 336 -15.68 2.60 -8.76
C ASN A 336 -15.92 2.95 -10.24
N GLU A 337 -16.13 4.23 -10.56
CA GLU A 337 -16.24 4.70 -11.94
C GLU A 337 -14.96 4.46 -12.74
N ALA A 338 -13.79 4.77 -12.17
CA ALA A 338 -12.50 4.53 -12.83
C ALA A 338 -12.27 3.04 -13.16
N ILE A 339 -12.64 2.13 -12.25
CA ILE A 339 -12.55 0.68 -12.49
C ILE A 339 -13.49 0.25 -13.61
N ILE A 340 -14.74 0.73 -13.62
CA ILE A 340 -15.70 0.48 -14.71
C ILE A 340 -15.15 0.95 -16.04
N ILE A 341 -14.57 2.15 -16.09
CA ILE A 341 -13.94 2.71 -17.31
C ILE A 341 -12.79 1.80 -17.79
N LYS A 342 -11.88 1.39 -16.91
CA LYS A 342 -10.77 0.47 -17.26
C LYS A 342 -11.29 -0.89 -17.78
N TYR A 343 -12.35 -1.42 -17.19
CA TYR A 343 -12.93 -2.69 -17.66
C TYR A 343 -13.60 -2.54 -19.03
N LYS A 344 -14.34 -1.46 -19.28
CA LYS A 344 -14.87 -1.12 -20.62
C LYS A 344 -13.74 -0.98 -21.65
N GLN A 345 -12.61 -0.38 -21.27
CA GLN A 345 -11.42 -0.29 -22.12
C GLN A 345 -10.86 -1.67 -22.49
N TYR A 346 -10.79 -2.58 -21.53
CA TYR A 346 -10.35 -3.96 -21.77
C TYR A 346 -11.28 -4.68 -22.76
N LEU A 347 -12.60 -4.62 -22.55
CA LEU A 347 -13.59 -5.24 -23.44
C LEU A 347 -13.47 -4.70 -24.87
N LYS A 348 -13.29 -3.38 -25.02
CA LYS A 348 -13.06 -2.74 -26.31
C LYS A 348 -11.82 -3.30 -27.01
N ARG A 349 -10.67 -3.36 -26.33
CA ARG A 349 -9.42 -3.87 -26.93
C ARG A 349 -9.56 -5.31 -27.38
N LYS A 350 -10.17 -6.16 -26.54
CA LYS A 350 -10.45 -7.56 -26.88
C LYS A 350 -11.39 -7.69 -28.08
N PHE A 351 -12.40 -6.84 -28.16
CA PHE A 351 -13.30 -6.79 -29.31
C PHE A 351 -12.57 -6.41 -30.60
N LEU A 352 -11.83 -5.30 -30.61
CA LEU A 352 -11.14 -4.83 -31.83
C LEU A 352 -10.18 -5.89 -32.36
N ALA A 353 -9.40 -6.53 -31.49
CA ALA A 353 -8.51 -7.62 -31.86
C ALA A 353 -9.25 -8.87 -32.39
N LYS A 354 -10.45 -9.17 -31.86
CA LYS A 354 -11.27 -10.27 -32.36
C LYS A 354 -11.90 -9.94 -33.71
N LEU A 355 -12.40 -8.70 -33.87
CA LEU A 355 -12.99 -8.23 -35.13
C LEU A 355 -11.95 -8.24 -36.26
N GLU A 356 -10.73 -7.79 -35.99
CA GLU A 356 -9.62 -7.85 -36.95
C GLU A 356 -9.39 -9.26 -37.51
N LYS A 357 -9.33 -10.26 -36.62
CA LYS A 357 -9.17 -11.68 -36.98
C LYS A 357 -10.37 -12.24 -37.74
N GLU A 358 -11.58 -11.78 -37.44
CA GLU A 358 -12.78 -12.22 -38.15
C GLU A 358 -12.85 -11.61 -39.56
N MET A 359 -12.51 -10.32 -39.72
CA MET A 359 -12.41 -9.69 -41.04
C MET A 359 -11.30 -10.33 -41.88
N GLU A 360 -10.20 -10.76 -41.24
CA GLU A 360 -9.13 -11.53 -41.90
C GLU A 360 -9.64 -12.84 -42.49
N LYS A 361 -10.40 -13.63 -41.70
CA LYS A 361 -10.98 -14.90 -42.15
C LYS A 361 -11.97 -14.72 -43.31
N LEU A 362 -12.65 -13.58 -43.36
CA LEU A 362 -13.56 -13.21 -44.43
C LEU A 362 -12.83 -12.69 -45.68
N GLY A 363 -11.49 -12.72 -45.72
CA GLY A 363 -10.70 -12.32 -46.88
C GLY A 363 -10.62 -10.81 -47.10
N ILE A 364 -10.93 -10.00 -46.07
CA ILE A 364 -10.95 -8.54 -46.21
C ILE A 364 -9.52 -7.99 -46.20
N LYS A 365 -9.18 -7.23 -47.25
CA LYS A 365 -7.88 -6.56 -47.41
C LYS A 365 -7.50 -5.74 -46.17
N GLU A 366 -6.23 -5.78 -45.81
CA GLU A 366 -5.67 -5.08 -44.64
C GLU A 366 -6.01 -3.59 -44.57
N ASN A 367 -5.91 -2.86 -45.68
CA ASN A 367 -6.26 -1.44 -45.74
C ASN A 367 -7.72 -1.17 -45.33
N ALA A 368 -8.65 -2.01 -45.75
CA ALA A 368 -10.05 -1.89 -45.36
C ALA A 368 -10.24 -2.25 -43.88
N ARG A 369 -9.57 -3.30 -43.39
CA ARG A 369 -9.58 -3.66 -41.95
C ARG A 369 -9.09 -2.51 -41.08
N LEU A 370 -7.96 -1.90 -41.40
CA LEU A 370 -7.37 -0.79 -40.65
C LEU A 370 -8.28 0.44 -40.62
N LYS A 371 -8.92 0.80 -41.74
CA LYS A 371 -9.92 1.88 -41.79
C LYS A 371 -11.08 1.64 -40.82
N VAL A 372 -11.60 0.42 -40.78
CA VAL A 372 -12.69 0.02 -39.87
C VAL A 372 -12.25 0.07 -38.41
N LEU A 373 -11.08 -0.50 -38.10
CA LEU A 373 -10.55 -0.53 -36.73
C LEU A 373 -10.25 0.87 -36.19
N ASP A 374 -9.65 1.76 -36.98
CA ASP A 374 -9.36 3.14 -36.58
C ASP A 374 -10.66 3.93 -36.34
N TYR A 375 -11.65 3.78 -37.22
CA TYR A 375 -12.95 4.41 -37.04
C TYR A 375 -13.67 3.93 -35.77
N LEU A 376 -13.70 2.61 -35.52
CA LEU A 376 -14.28 2.05 -34.32
C LEU A 376 -13.52 2.47 -33.06
N PHE A 377 -12.19 2.56 -33.14
CA PHE A 377 -11.36 3.03 -32.05
C PHE A 377 -11.68 4.48 -31.68
N LYS A 378 -11.83 5.37 -32.67
CA LYS A 378 -12.20 6.78 -32.48
C LYS A 378 -13.65 6.95 -31.99
N THR A 379 -14.59 6.21 -32.57
CA THR A 379 -16.02 6.28 -32.25
C THR A 379 -16.31 5.78 -30.83
N LEU A 380 -15.62 4.73 -30.39
CA LEU A 380 -15.72 4.17 -29.05
C LEU A 380 -14.70 4.82 -28.11
N ASN A 381 -14.66 6.16 -28.03
CA ASN A 381 -13.65 6.89 -27.24
C ASN A 381 -13.69 6.44 -25.76
N PRO A 382 -12.61 5.85 -25.23
CA PRO A 382 -12.58 5.23 -23.92
C PRO A 382 -12.53 6.19 -22.73
N LYS A 383 -12.31 7.48 -22.95
CA LYS A 383 -12.33 8.50 -21.88
C LYS A 383 -13.72 9.05 -21.62
N ASN A 384 -14.64 8.88 -22.56
CA ASN A 384 -16.01 9.32 -22.40
C ASN A 384 -16.83 8.16 -21.84
N LEU A 385 -17.64 8.44 -20.82
CA LEU A 385 -18.67 7.52 -20.36
C LEU A 385 -19.75 7.45 -21.45
N ILE A 386 -19.49 6.67 -22.50
CA ILE A 386 -20.46 6.44 -23.56
C ILE A 386 -21.61 5.66 -22.93
N SER A 387 -22.78 6.29 -22.94
CA SER A 387 -23.97 5.72 -22.33
C SER A 387 -24.52 4.59 -23.20
N TYR A 388 -25.22 3.62 -22.59
CA TYR A 388 -26.04 2.68 -23.34
C TYR A 388 -27.02 3.40 -24.28
N TYR A 389 -27.50 4.59 -23.89
CA TYR A 389 -28.39 5.42 -24.72
C TYR A 389 -27.73 5.92 -26.02
N ASP A 390 -26.40 5.97 -26.09
CA ASP A 390 -25.68 6.36 -27.32
C ASP A 390 -25.56 5.21 -28.34
N LYS A 391 -25.93 3.98 -27.95
CA LYS A 391 -25.76 2.75 -28.74
C LYS A 391 -26.30 2.90 -30.16
N ASP A 392 -27.56 3.30 -30.31
CA ASP A 392 -28.21 3.33 -31.64
C ASP A 392 -27.62 4.44 -32.53
N ARG A 393 -27.17 5.54 -31.92
CA ARG A 393 -26.47 6.61 -32.64
C ARG A 393 -25.11 6.12 -33.15
N ILE A 394 -24.38 5.39 -32.31
CA ILE A 394 -23.07 4.81 -32.65
C ILE A 394 -23.21 3.76 -33.74
N LEU A 395 -24.17 2.83 -33.61
CA LEU A 395 -24.42 1.80 -34.61
C LEU A 395 -24.81 2.40 -35.96
N ARG A 396 -25.67 3.43 -35.99
CA ARG A 396 -26.01 4.15 -37.22
C ARG A 396 -24.79 4.79 -37.88
N ARG A 397 -23.91 5.40 -37.09
CA ARG A 397 -22.66 6.00 -37.59
C ARG A 397 -21.70 4.97 -38.15
N ILE A 398 -21.60 3.80 -37.53
CA ILE A 398 -20.74 2.71 -38.02
C ILE A 398 -21.32 2.11 -39.29
N LYS A 399 -22.63 1.86 -39.32
CA LYS A 399 -23.33 1.37 -40.51
C LYS A 399 -23.08 2.32 -41.68
N LYS A 400 -23.35 3.61 -41.50
CA LYS A 400 -23.12 4.64 -42.53
C LYS A 400 -21.65 4.67 -42.99
N PHE A 401 -20.69 4.58 -42.07
CA PHE A 401 -19.27 4.57 -42.41
C PHE A 401 -18.87 3.34 -43.24
N LEU A 402 -19.31 2.14 -42.86
CA LEU A 402 -19.03 0.92 -43.61
C LEU A 402 -19.62 0.99 -45.02
N PHE A 403 -20.83 1.52 -45.17
CA PHE A 403 -21.41 1.76 -46.49
C PHE A 403 -20.66 2.84 -47.30
N GLN A 404 -19.87 3.72 -46.69
CA GLN A 404 -19.09 4.72 -47.43
C GLN A 404 -17.75 4.19 -47.95
N ILE A 405 -17.35 2.98 -47.54
CA ILE A 405 -16.13 2.33 -48.04
C ILE A 405 -16.52 1.59 -49.33
N GLU A 406 -16.00 2.02 -50.48
CA GLU A 406 -16.28 1.40 -51.80
C GLU A 406 -16.04 -0.11 -51.79
N GLU A 407 -14.96 -0.56 -51.13
CA GLU A 407 -14.64 -1.98 -51.02
C GLU A 407 -15.79 -2.79 -50.36
N PHE A 408 -16.54 -2.20 -49.42
CA PHE A 408 -17.70 -2.86 -48.78
C PHE A 408 -19.00 -2.77 -49.59
N GLN A 409 -19.11 -1.85 -50.55
CA GLN A 409 -20.26 -1.78 -51.46
C GLN A 409 -20.15 -2.76 -52.63
N HIS A 410 -18.92 -3.07 -53.07
CA HIS A 410 -18.65 -3.91 -54.23
C HIS A 410 -18.02 -5.25 -53.84
N ASP A 411 -16.79 -5.22 -53.32
CA ASP A 411 -15.95 -6.42 -53.11
C ASP A 411 -16.44 -7.28 -51.92
N TYR A 412 -17.03 -6.67 -50.88
CA TYR A 412 -17.40 -7.37 -49.63
C TYR A 412 -18.88 -7.26 -49.27
N LYS A 413 -19.76 -7.14 -50.27
CA LYS A 413 -21.19 -6.90 -50.07
C LYS A 413 -21.87 -8.06 -49.32
N SER A 414 -21.44 -9.30 -49.55
CA SER A 414 -21.96 -10.50 -48.88
C SER A 414 -21.54 -10.58 -47.40
N GLU A 415 -20.37 -10.06 -47.07
CA GLU A 415 -19.74 -10.13 -45.75
C GLU A 415 -20.16 -8.95 -44.86
N LEU A 416 -20.64 -7.86 -45.46
CA LEU A 416 -21.00 -6.62 -44.77
C LEU A 416 -22.06 -6.84 -43.67
N GLU A 417 -23.11 -7.62 -43.95
CA GLU A 417 -24.16 -7.92 -42.97
C GLU A 417 -23.60 -8.75 -41.79
N GLU A 418 -22.71 -9.71 -42.06
CA GLU A 418 -22.07 -10.51 -40.99
C GLU A 418 -21.19 -9.62 -40.09
N ILE A 419 -20.45 -8.69 -40.69
CA ILE A 419 -19.59 -7.75 -39.95
C ILE A 419 -20.44 -6.77 -39.13
N LEU A 420 -21.53 -6.26 -39.70
CA LEU A 420 -22.47 -5.40 -39.00
C LEU A 420 -23.11 -6.12 -37.80
N ASP A 421 -23.50 -7.38 -37.95
CA ASP A 421 -24.04 -8.18 -36.85
C ASP A 421 -22.99 -8.40 -35.75
N LYS A 422 -21.76 -8.79 -36.11
CA LYS A 422 -20.64 -8.95 -35.15
C LYS A 422 -20.35 -7.65 -34.38
N ILE A 423 -20.32 -6.51 -35.07
CA ILE A 423 -20.13 -5.20 -34.45
C ILE A 423 -21.32 -4.84 -33.54
N THR A 424 -22.54 -5.10 -33.97
CA THR A 424 -23.77 -4.78 -33.22
C THR A 424 -23.87 -5.55 -31.92
N LYS A 425 -23.65 -6.86 -31.97
CA LYS A 425 -23.60 -7.73 -30.77
C LYS A 425 -22.52 -7.26 -29.81
N ALA A 426 -21.33 -6.96 -30.32
CA ALA A 426 -20.21 -6.54 -29.48
C ALA A 426 -20.43 -5.16 -28.84
N ILE A 427 -20.94 -4.17 -29.58
CA ILE A 427 -21.24 -2.84 -29.04
C ILE A 427 -22.31 -2.92 -27.95
N SER A 428 -23.30 -3.79 -28.12
CA SER A 428 -24.30 -4.04 -27.09
C SER A 428 -23.67 -4.56 -25.79
N VAL A 429 -22.64 -5.40 -25.88
CA VAL A 429 -21.89 -5.90 -24.72
C VAL A 429 -21.00 -4.81 -24.10
N ILE A 430 -20.25 -4.05 -24.92
CA ILE A 430 -19.32 -3.01 -24.44
C ILE A 430 -20.07 -1.86 -23.75
N LEU A 431 -21.21 -1.46 -24.30
CA LEU A 431 -22.00 -0.33 -23.80
C LEU A 431 -23.03 -0.72 -22.74
N ARG A 432 -23.18 -2.01 -22.42
CA ARG A 432 -24.03 -2.44 -21.31
C ARG A 432 -23.58 -1.76 -20.02
N ASP A 433 -24.55 -1.44 -19.16
CA ASP A 433 -24.24 -1.05 -17.79
C ASP A 433 -23.50 -2.18 -17.09
N ILE A 434 -22.35 -1.86 -16.50
CA ILE A 434 -21.49 -2.81 -15.81
C ILE A 434 -21.71 -2.61 -14.32
N LYS A 435 -22.30 -3.62 -13.68
CA LYS A 435 -22.44 -3.65 -12.23
C LYS A 435 -21.11 -4.10 -11.64
N VAL A 436 -20.72 -3.57 -10.47
CA VAL A 436 -19.48 -4.03 -9.80
C VAL A 436 -19.56 -5.52 -9.43
N LYS A 437 -20.78 -6.03 -9.20
CA LYS A 437 -21.08 -7.46 -9.12
C LYS A 437 -20.54 -8.24 -10.33
N ASP A 438 -20.72 -7.74 -11.55
CA ASP A 438 -20.22 -8.40 -12.77
C ASP A 438 -18.69 -8.50 -12.75
N GLN A 439 -18.01 -7.45 -12.27
CA GLN A 439 -16.55 -7.45 -12.17
C GLN A 439 -16.04 -8.44 -11.12
N PHE A 440 -16.74 -8.57 -9.99
CA PHE A 440 -16.42 -9.58 -8.99
C PHE A 440 -16.59 -10.99 -9.58
N ILE A 441 -17.71 -11.27 -10.25
CA ILE A 441 -17.96 -12.57 -10.90
C ILE A 441 -16.83 -12.88 -11.87
N THR A 442 -16.51 -11.96 -12.79
CA THR A 442 -15.44 -12.16 -13.77
C THR A 442 -14.09 -12.43 -13.09
N ARG A 443 -13.75 -11.73 -12.01
CA ARG A 443 -12.51 -12.01 -11.26
C ARG A 443 -12.53 -13.40 -10.65
N MET A 444 -13.64 -13.83 -10.06
CA MET A 444 -13.77 -15.16 -9.46
C MET A 444 -13.75 -16.27 -10.51
N GLU A 445 -14.37 -16.07 -11.68
CA GLU A 445 -14.28 -17.00 -12.83
C GLU A 445 -12.82 -17.18 -13.29
N LEU A 446 -12.05 -16.08 -13.38
CA LEU A 446 -10.62 -16.16 -13.71
C LEU A 446 -9.81 -16.93 -12.66
N VAL A 447 -10.21 -16.88 -11.38
CA VAL A 447 -9.59 -17.66 -10.29
C VAL A 447 -9.98 -19.14 -10.40
N GLU A 448 -11.25 -19.43 -10.68
CA GLU A 448 -11.77 -20.78 -10.90
C GLU A 448 -11.00 -21.48 -12.03
N GLU A 449 -10.89 -20.79 -13.17
CA GLU A 449 -10.15 -21.21 -14.37
C GLU A 449 -8.61 -21.26 -14.17
N GLY A 450 -8.10 -20.82 -13.01
CA GLY A 450 -6.67 -20.81 -12.69
C GLY A 450 -5.84 -19.79 -13.48
N LYS A 451 -6.48 -18.81 -14.14
CA LYS A 451 -5.82 -17.75 -14.91
C LYS A 451 -5.21 -16.67 -14.01
N ILE A 452 -5.80 -16.46 -12.84
CA ILE A 452 -5.23 -15.62 -11.78
C ILE A 452 -5.34 -16.36 -10.44
N LYS A 453 -4.47 -16.04 -9.48
CA LYS A 453 -4.63 -16.56 -8.11
C LYS A 453 -5.57 -15.67 -7.31
N SER A 454 -6.25 -16.25 -6.32
CA SER A 454 -7.19 -15.52 -5.46
C SER A 454 -6.50 -14.40 -4.69
N GLU A 455 -5.26 -14.64 -4.27
CA GLU A 455 -4.41 -13.66 -3.58
C GLU A 455 -3.91 -12.52 -4.48
N ASP A 456 -3.92 -12.70 -5.81
CA ASP A 456 -3.49 -11.66 -6.75
C ASP A 456 -4.62 -10.63 -7.02
N VAL A 457 -5.87 -10.93 -6.65
CA VAL A 457 -7.00 -10.01 -6.82
C VAL A 457 -6.75 -8.67 -6.12
N ALA A 458 -6.13 -8.69 -4.93
CA ALA A 458 -5.80 -7.48 -4.18
C ALA A 458 -4.78 -6.58 -4.91
N LYS A 459 -3.91 -7.16 -5.75
CA LYS A 459 -2.92 -6.40 -6.55
C LYS A 459 -3.58 -5.72 -7.75
N LEU A 460 -4.62 -6.35 -8.30
CA LEU A 460 -5.37 -5.85 -9.45
C LEU A 460 -6.33 -4.71 -9.07
N THR A 461 -6.70 -4.60 -7.80
CA THR A 461 -7.51 -3.49 -7.29
C THR A 461 -6.59 -2.40 -6.78
N SER A 462 -6.46 -1.29 -7.52
CA SER A 462 -5.56 -0.18 -7.18
C SER A 462 -6.18 1.19 -7.33
N LEU A 463 -5.83 2.07 -6.39
CA LEU A 463 -6.47 3.34 -6.09
C LEU A 463 -5.37 4.37 -5.74
N ARG A 464 -5.35 5.50 -6.45
CA ARG A 464 -4.32 6.57 -6.31
C ARG A 464 -2.85 6.08 -6.35
N GLY A 465 -2.58 5.05 -7.16
CA GLY A 465 -1.23 4.48 -7.30
C GLY A 465 -0.87 3.43 -6.26
N LYS A 466 -1.78 3.09 -5.33
CA LYS A 466 -1.61 2.02 -4.33
C LYS A 466 -2.65 0.93 -4.54
N SER A 467 -2.23 -0.32 -4.56
CA SER A 467 -3.13 -1.49 -4.60
C SER A 467 -3.73 -1.80 -3.22
N HIS A 468 -4.86 -2.53 -3.19
CA HIS A 468 -5.37 -3.09 -1.94
C HIS A 468 -4.32 -3.99 -1.27
N HIS A 469 -3.50 -4.66 -2.08
CA HIS A 469 -2.37 -5.44 -1.58
C HIS A 469 -1.35 -4.58 -0.83
N ASP A 470 -1.04 -3.37 -1.34
CA ASP A 470 -0.16 -2.41 -0.66
C ASP A 470 -0.69 -2.01 0.72
N VAL A 471 -2.00 -1.77 0.81
CA VAL A 471 -2.65 -1.43 2.08
C VAL A 471 -2.62 -2.60 3.05
N LEU A 472 -2.93 -3.82 2.58
CA LEU A 472 -2.95 -5.02 3.41
C LEU A 472 -1.57 -5.37 3.99
N ARG A 473 -0.50 -5.20 3.21
CA ARG A 473 0.87 -5.43 3.70
C ARG A 473 1.34 -4.38 4.71
N GLU A 474 1.03 -3.10 4.47
CA GLU A 474 1.36 -2.01 5.40
C GLU A 474 0.55 -2.15 6.70
N ARG A 475 -0.74 -2.53 6.61
CA ARG A 475 -1.57 -2.90 7.77
C ARG A 475 -0.95 -4.03 8.58
N PHE A 476 -0.59 -5.14 7.91
CA PHE A 476 -0.06 -6.31 8.59
C PHE A 476 1.25 -5.99 9.33
N PHE A 477 2.07 -5.10 8.76
CA PHE A 477 3.26 -4.59 9.42
C PHE A 477 2.92 -3.84 10.73
N PHE A 478 2.02 -2.84 10.69
CA PHE A 478 1.61 -2.10 11.91
C PHE A 478 0.96 -2.97 12.97
N GLN A 479 0.16 -3.94 12.55
CA GLN A 479 -0.42 -4.92 13.46
C GLN A 479 0.65 -5.70 14.24
N ASN A 480 1.82 -5.96 13.64
CA ASN A 480 2.94 -6.60 14.32
C ASN A 480 3.64 -5.63 15.27
N GLU A 481 3.88 -4.39 14.87
CA GLU A 481 4.41 -3.36 15.75
C GLU A 481 3.57 -3.21 17.03
N ILE A 482 2.25 -3.09 16.88
CA ILE A 482 1.31 -2.98 18.01
C ILE A 482 1.33 -4.23 18.89
N TYR A 483 1.41 -5.42 18.28
CA TYR A 483 1.54 -6.66 19.05
C TYR A 483 2.80 -6.66 19.92
N TRP A 484 3.94 -6.26 19.37
CA TRP A 484 5.19 -6.19 20.12
C TRP A 484 5.15 -5.09 21.18
N PHE A 485 4.51 -3.95 20.91
CA PHE A 485 4.28 -2.90 21.89
C PHE A 485 3.55 -3.43 23.13
N PHE A 486 2.40 -4.08 22.94
CA PHE A 486 1.65 -4.67 24.05
C PHE A 486 2.38 -5.82 24.76
N LYS A 487 3.16 -6.59 24.02
CA LYS A 487 3.90 -7.73 24.57
C LYS A 487 5.10 -7.29 25.42
N ASP A 488 5.87 -6.33 24.94
CA ASP A 488 7.16 -5.97 25.52
C ASP A 488 7.04 -4.86 26.58
N TYR A 489 6.02 -4.01 26.49
CA TYR A 489 5.85 -2.84 27.36
C TYR A 489 4.56 -2.87 28.17
N ALA A 490 4.01 -4.05 28.47
CA ALA A 490 2.75 -4.21 29.19
C ALA A 490 2.72 -3.43 30.52
N LYS A 491 3.84 -3.36 31.25
CA LYS A 491 3.92 -2.65 32.52
C LYS A 491 3.84 -1.14 32.33
N GLU A 492 4.65 -0.59 31.44
CA GLU A 492 4.66 0.83 31.11
C GLU A 492 3.33 1.28 30.52
N ILE A 493 2.69 0.42 29.73
CA ILE A 493 1.33 0.62 29.21
C ILE A 493 0.34 0.78 30.36
N ASN A 494 0.33 -0.13 31.34
CA ASN A 494 -0.55 0.00 32.51
C ASN A 494 -0.28 1.28 33.30
N GLU A 495 0.99 1.69 33.44
CA GLU A 495 1.36 2.94 34.10
C GLU A 495 0.84 4.16 33.33
N LEU A 496 0.91 4.15 31.99
CA LEU A 496 0.34 5.21 31.15
C LEU A 496 -1.18 5.26 31.25
N GLU A 497 -1.85 4.10 31.24
CA GLU A 497 -3.30 3.96 31.42
C GLU A 497 -3.76 4.60 32.75
N ASN A 498 -3.04 4.35 33.85
CA ASN A 498 -3.33 4.96 35.15
C ASN A 498 -3.10 6.47 35.17
N GLN A 499 -2.07 6.97 34.45
CA GLN A 499 -1.85 8.41 34.32
C GLN A 499 -2.99 9.09 33.54
N PHE A 500 -3.57 8.42 32.54
CA PHE A 500 -4.74 8.93 31.82
C PHE A 500 -6.01 8.98 32.67
N LEU A 501 -6.24 7.96 33.52
CA LEU A 501 -7.43 7.89 34.38
C LEU A 501 -7.42 8.91 35.53
N THR A 502 -6.23 9.37 35.91
CA THR A 502 -6.04 10.36 37.00
C THR A 502 -6.04 11.81 36.51
N LEU A 503 -6.13 12.01 35.18
CA LEU A 503 -6.22 13.31 34.49
C LEU A 503 -7.65 13.75 34.26
#